data_AF-A0A1W9PXW4-F1
#
_entry.id   AF-A0A1W9PXW4-F1
#
_cell.length_a   1.000
_cell.length_b   1.000
_cell.length_c   1.000
_cell.angle_alpha   90.00
_cell.angle_beta   90.00
_cell.angle_gamma   90.00
#
_symmetry.space_group_name_H-M   'P 1'
#
loop_
_entity.id
_entity.type
_entity.pdbx_description
1 polymer ?
#
loop_
_entity_poly.entity_id
_entity_poly.type
_entity_poly.pdbx_seq_one_letter_code
_entity_poly.pdbx_strand_id
1 'polypeptide(L)'
;MRSIVLLNDIPADCNTLYEGQKLQIPHPTPTASPYPTATLSGIEATREACEQVNYLVQEGDTLSTIAQNYAVPISAIKDYNGLVNNTVYTGLPLVIPLCERAATPGPSPTPTPPPPYPAPSPLLPTDGAAFALEDGSVSLQWSSVGLINANEAYMVVVEDITEGEGRKLIEYPTDTKFTIPGSFRPLDNKPHVYRWWVSTVRQVDVDKDGNPVWESAGAISDTRVFTWSGEAAPESTPTP
;
A
#
# COMPACT_ATOMS: atom_id res chain seq x y z
N MET A 1 17.61 62.87 -15.20
CA MET A 1 18.92 63.56 -15.26
C MET A 1 18.97 64.35 -16.57
N ARG A 2 19.07 65.68 -16.52
CA ARG A 2 19.39 66.47 -17.72
C ARG A 2 20.89 66.34 -17.97
N SER A 3 21.28 66.00 -19.21
CA SER A 3 22.70 65.88 -19.59
C SER A 3 23.42 67.23 -19.41
N ILE A 4 24.69 67.22 -19.01
CA ILE A 4 25.50 68.44 -18.78
C ILE A 4 25.59 69.32 -20.03
N VAL A 5 25.55 68.70 -21.20
CA VAL A 5 25.53 69.34 -22.53
C VAL A 5 24.30 70.24 -22.67
N LEU A 6 23.12 69.75 -22.26
CA LEU A 6 21.86 70.51 -22.31
C LEU A 6 21.81 71.60 -21.23
N LEU A 7 22.47 71.40 -20.09
CA LEU A 7 22.46 72.37 -19.00
C LEU A 7 23.35 73.59 -19.30
N ASN A 8 24.38 73.41 -20.11
CA ASN A 8 25.35 74.44 -20.45
C ASN A 8 25.24 74.94 -21.90
N ASP A 9 24.21 74.49 -22.64
CA ASP A 9 23.96 74.84 -24.04
C ASP A 9 25.18 74.61 -24.96
N ILE A 10 25.92 73.52 -24.70
CA ILE A 10 27.15 73.18 -25.43
C ILE A 10 26.74 72.36 -26.66
N PRO A 11 27.21 72.70 -27.87
CA PRO A 11 26.90 71.91 -29.05
C PRO A 11 27.68 70.58 -29.03
N ALA A 12 27.07 69.51 -29.55
CA ALA A 12 27.53 68.12 -29.36
C ALA A 12 28.81 67.75 -30.13
N ASP A 13 29.39 68.67 -30.89
CA ASP A 13 30.56 68.49 -31.74
C ASP A 13 31.92 68.56 -30.99
N CYS A 14 31.92 68.59 -29.65
CA CYS A 14 33.08 68.43 -28.76
C CYS A 14 34.29 69.39 -28.99
N ASN A 15 34.16 70.41 -29.85
CA ASN A 15 35.25 71.34 -30.18
C ASN A 15 35.08 72.76 -29.58
N THR A 16 34.12 72.96 -28.69
CA THR A 16 33.68 74.29 -28.20
C THR A 16 33.96 74.53 -26.71
N LEU A 17 34.81 73.70 -26.10
CA LEU A 17 35.29 73.91 -24.73
C LEU A 17 36.64 74.62 -24.74
N TYR A 18 36.76 75.67 -23.92
CA TYR A 18 37.98 76.46 -23.82
C TYR A 18 38.51 76.50 -22.39
N GLU A 19 39.83 76.64 -22.23
CA GLU A 19 40.46 76.71 -20.90
C GLU A 19 39.90 77.89 -20.09
N GLY A 20 39.48 77.61 -18.85
CA GLY A 20 38.85 78.60 -17.96
C GLY A 20 37.31 78.67 -18.06
N GLN A 21 36.69 77.92 -18.97
CA GLN A 21 35.23 77.84 -19.07
C GLN A 21 34.61 77.17 -17.83
N LYS A 22 33.65 77.87 -17.20
CA LYS A 22 32.92 77.37 -16.03
C LYS A 22 31.70 76.58 -16.46
N LEU A 23 31.61 75.33 -16.01
CA LEU A 23 30.50 74.42 -16.32
C LEU A 23 29.59 74.26 -15.10
N GLN A 24 28.28 74.32 -15.34
CA GLN A 24 27.27 73.94 -14.37
C GLN A 24 27.15 72.41 -14.34
N ILE A 25 27.46 71.83 -13.18
CA ILE A 25 27.35 70.39 -12.96
C ILE A 25 26.04 70.13 -12.21
N PRO A 26 25.09 69.37 -12.78
CA PRO A 26 23.87 69.01 -12.07
C PRO A 26 24.21 68.05 -10.93
N HIS A 27 24.03 68.52 -9.69
CA HIS A 27 24.06 67.66 -8.51
C HIS A 27 22.67 67.05 -8.30
N PRO A 28 22.54 65.74 -8.01
CA PRO A 28 21.25 65.16 -7.66
C PRO A 28 20.77 65.76 -6.34
N THR A 29 19.63 66.47 -6.35
CA THR A 29 18.99 66.89 -5.11
C THR A 29 18.65 65.63 -4.29
N PRO A 30 19.14 65.47 -3.05
CA PRO A 30 18.76 64.34 -2.23
C PRO A 30 17.25 64.39 -1.97
N THR A 31 16.51 63.47 -2.56
CA THR A 31 15.10 63.25 -2.26
C THR A 31 15.00 62.66 -0.85
N ALA A 32 14.31 63.35 0.05
CA ALA A 32 14.06 62.83 1.39
C ALA A 32 13.31 61.49 1.30
N SER A 33 13.80 60.47 2.01
CA SER A 33 13.16 59.16 2.06
C SER A 33 11.74 59.27 2.62
N PRO A 34 10.75 58.57 2.05
CA PRO A 34 9.40 58.53 2.61
C PRO A 34 9.43 57.93 4.03
N TYR A 35 8.58 58.46 4.92
CA TYR A 35 8.37 57.89 6.25
C TYR A 35 7.79 56.47 6.15
N PRO A 36 8.22 55.53 7.00
CA PRO A 36 7.70 54.16 6.98
C PRO A 36 6.19 54.15 7.29
N THR A 37 5.38 53.73 6.33
CA THR A 37 3.99 53.32 6.55
C THR A 37 4.01 51.98 7.28
N ALA A 38 3.26 51.84 8.37
CA ALA A 38 3.15 50.61 9.15
C ALA A 38 2.80 49.42 8.24
N THR A 39 3.80 48.62 7.91
CA THR A 39 3.62 47.35 7.21
C THR A 39 3.22 46.34 8.28
N LEU A 40 1.96 45.90 8.25
CA LEU A 40 1.47 44.83 9.13
C LEU A 40 2.39 43.61 8.98
N SER A 41 2.62 42.90 10.08
CA SER A 41 3.48 41.72 10.07
C SER A 41 2.86 40.62 9.21
N GLY A 42 3.69 39.75 8.61
CA GLY A 42 3.19 38.64 7.78
C GLY A 42 2.25 37.67 8.51
N ILE A 43 2.30 37.65 9.85
CA ILE A 43 1.43 36.84 10.70
C ILE A 43 0.03 37.46 10.81
N GLU A 44 -0.07 38.79 10.85
CA GLU A 44 -1.35 39.51 10.87
C GLU A 44 -2.05 39.45 9.51
N ALA A 45 -1.29 39.63 8.41
CA ALA A 45 -1.83 39.50 7.06
C ALA A 45 -2.36 38.08 6.75
N THR A 46 -1.74 37.05 7.32
CA THR A 46 -2.18 35.65 7.15
C THR A 46 -3.46 35.35 7.95
N ARG A 47 -3.64 35.96 9.13
CA ARG A 47 -4.87 35.82 9.93
C ARG A 47 -6.06 36.56 9.32
N GLU A 48 -5.84 37.71 8.69
CA GLU A 48 -6.89 38.43 7.96
C GLU A 48 -7.33 37.73 6.67
N ALA A 49 -6.43 36.99 6.02
CA ALA A 49 -6.75 36.20 4.83
C ALA A 49 -7.43 34.85 5.13
N CYS A 50 -7.49 34.44 6.40
CA CYS A 50 -8.12 33.19 6.80
C CYS A 50 -9.65 33.31 6.75
N GLU A 51 -10.29 32.52 5.90
CA GLU A 51 -11.73 32.36 5.90
C GLU A 51 -12.18 31.76 7.25
N GLN A 52 -13.14 32.41 7.90
CA GLN A 52 -13.61 32.07 9.24
C GLN A 52 -15.12 31.95 9.26
N VAL A 53 -15.63 31.02 10.06
CA VAL A 53 -17.06 30.88 10.31
C VAL A 53 -17.35 31.12 11.78
N ASN A 54 -18.27 32.05 12.06
CA ASN A 54 -18.80 32.25 13.39
C ASN A 54 -19.90 31.21 13.65
N TYR A 55 -19.65 30.32 14.60
CA TYR A 55 -20.55 29.25 14.98
C TYR A 55 -21.05 29.45 16.41
N LEU A 56 -22.36 29.34 16.61
CA LEU A 56 -22.95 29.38 17.94
C LEU A 56 -23.28 27.94 18.37
N VAL A 57 -22.62 27.48 19.42
CA VAL A 57 -22.74 26.10 19.91
C VAL A 57 -24.19 25.79 20.25
N GLN A 58 -24.73 24.71 19.69
CA GLN A 58 -26.10 24.26 19.90
C GLN A 58 -26.16 23.18 20.98
N GLU A 59 -27.38 22.84 21.42
CA GLU A 59 -27.57 21.80 22.42
C GLU A 59 -27.12 20.43 21.86
N GLY A 60 -26.24 19.76 22.59
CA GLY A 60 -25.66 18.48 22.20
C GLY A 60 -24.37 18.57 21.38
N ASP A 61 -23.93 19.78 21.02
CA ASP A 61 -22.65 19.96 20.36
C ASP A 61 -21.48 19.77 21.32
N THR A 62 -20.41 19.19 20.78
CA THR A 62 -19.12 19.08 21.45
C THR A 62 -18.04 19.64 20.54
N LEU A 63 -16.91 20.03 21.11
CA LEU A 63 -15.81 20.57 20.32
C LEU A 63 -15.30 19.57 19.27
N SER A 64 -15.41 18.26 19.54
CA SER A 64 -15.03 17.20 18.61
C SER A 64 -16.02 17.02 17.46
N THR A 65 -17.33 17.16 17.70
CA THR A 65 -18.34 17.08 16.63
C THR A 65 -18.28 18.32 15.73
N ILE A 66 -18.08 19.50 16.30
CA ILE A 66 -17.88 20.75 15.55
C ILE A 66 -16.60 20.65 14.69
N ALA A 67 -15.47 20.25 15.29
CA ALA A 67 -14.20 20.05 14.58
C ALA A 67 -14.34 19.11 13.37
N GLN A 68 -15.05 17.98 13.56
CA GLN A 68 -15.32 17.02 12.47
C GLN A 68 -16.19 17.61 11.38
N ASN A 69 -17.28 18.30 11.73
CA ASN A 69 -18.21 18.88 10.78
C ASN A 69 -17.53 19.90 9.85
N TYR A 70 -16.58 20.67 10.38
CA TYR A 70 -15.84 21.68 9.60
C TYR A 70 -14.50 21.16 9.04
N ALA A 71 -14.11 19.92 9.34
CA ALA A 71 -12.81 19.32 9.01
C ALA A 71 -11.62 20.16 9.49
N VAL A 72 -11.73 20.76 10.68
CA VAL A 72 -10.68 21.57 11.32
C VAL A 72 -10.20 20.84 12.58
N PRO A 73 -8.90 20.74 12.86
CA PRO A 73 -8.42 20.07 14.07
C PRO A 73 -8.90 20.82 15.33
N ILE A 74 -9.21 20.06 16.38
CA ILE A 74 -9.67 20.61 17.67
C ILE A 74 -8.69 21.65 18.21
N SER A 75 -7.38 21.41 18.06
CA SER A 75 -6.33 22.35 18.48
C SER A 75 -6.46 23.71 17.81
N ALA A 76 -6.69 23.75 16.49
CA ALA A 76 -6.82 25.01 15.77
C ALA A 76 -8.04 25.82 16.24
N ILE A 77 -9.17 25.18 16.52
CA ILE A 77 -10.35 25.85 17.08
C ILE A 77 -10.04 26.39 18.48
N LYS A 78 -9.31 25.63 19.30
CA LYS A 78 -8.92 26.08 20.65
C LYS A 78 -8.01 27.29 20.61
N ASP A 79 -6.98 27.25 19.78
CA ASP A 79 -5.99 28.32 19.66
C ASP A 79 -6.64 29.61 19.13
N TYR A 80 -7.59 29.49 18.20
CA TYR A 80 -8.31 30.63 17.64
C TYR A 80 -9.27 31.28 18.65
N ASN A 81 -9.84 30.49 19.56
CA ASN A 81 -10.84 30.93 20.54
C ASN A 81 -10.28 31.08 21.97
N GLY A 82 -8.97 30.88 22.17
CA GLY A 82 -8.34 30.94 23.48
C GLY A 82 -8.85 29.89 24.48
N LEU A 83 -9.33 28.73 24.00
CA LEU A 83 -9.89 27.69 24.85
C LEU A 83 -8.79 26.79 25.43
N VAL A 84 -8.78 26.65 26.76
CA VAL A 84 -7.81 25.77 27.45
C VAL A 84 -8.26 24.30 27.38
N ASN A 85 -9.57 24.06 27.47
CA ASN A 85 -10.19 22.73 27.53
C ASN A 85 -11.10 22.47 26.34
N ASN A 86 -11.55 21.23 26.19
CA ASN A 86 -12.45 20.82 25.12
C ASN A 86 -13.94 21.04 25.46
N THR A 87 -14.22 21.64 26.62
CA THR A 87 -15.59 21.89 27.11
C THR A 87 -16.17 23.10 26.42
N VAL A 88 -17.33 22.92 25.78
CA VAL A 88 -18.14 23.97 25.16
C VAL A 88 -19.53 23.95 25.76
N TYR A 89 -20.20 25.10 25.79
CA TYR A 89 -21.56 25.24 26.33
C TYR A 89 -22.49 25.80 25.27
N THR A 90 -23.75 25.41 25.30
CA THR A 90 -24.78 25.94 24.41
C THR A 90 -24.82 27.47 24.47
N GLY A 91 -24.83 28.12 23.30
CA GLY A 91 -24.79 29.57 23.18
C GLY A 91 -23.39 30.18 23.15
N LEU A 92 -22.33 29.40 23.35
CA LEU A 92 -20.95 29.88 23.23
C LEU A 92 -20.64 30.22 21.76
N PRO A 93 -20.24 31.47 21.43
CA PRO A 93 -19.74 31.79 20.10
C PRO A 93 -18.32 31.23 19.92
N LEU A 94 -18.10 30.54 18.80
CA LEU A 94 -16.82 30.00 18.38
C LEU A 94 -16.48 30.52 16.99
N VAL A 95 -15.21 30.85 16.79
CA VAL A 95 -14.63 31.20 15.49
C VAL A 95 -13.92 29.96 14.95
N ILE A 96 -14.39 29.45 13.81
CA ILE A 96 -13.82 28.26 13.17
C ILE A 96 -12.90 28.71 12.03
N PRO A 97 -11.56 28.51 12.14
CA PRO A 97 -10.62 28.90 11.09
C PRO A 97 -10.63 27.87 9.95
N LEU A 98 -11.30 28.19 8.83
CA LEU A 98 -11.38 27.28 7.67
C LEU A 98 -10.07 27.19 6.88
N CYS A 99 -9.15 28.14 7.07
CA CYS A 99 -7.80 28.06 6.50
C CYS A 99 -6.96 26.92 7.10
N GLU A 100 -7.32 26.43 8.29
CA GLU A 100 -6.67 25.32 9.00
C GLU A 100 -7.39 23.99 8.77
N ARG A 101 -8.24 23.91 7.73
CA ARG A 101 -8.89 22.65 7.38
C ARG A 101 -7.83 21.60 7.11
N ALA A 102 -7.93 20.48 7.82
CA ALA A 102 -7.10 19.33 7.55
C ALA A 102 -7.36 18.93 6.09
N ALA A 103 -6.28 18.72 5.34
CA ALA A 103 -6.39 18.07 4.04
C ALA A 103 -7.22 16.80 4.25
N THR A 104 -8.28 16.63 3.46
CA THR A 104 -9.07 15.41 3.50
C THR A 104 -8.09 14.25 3.36
N PRO A 105 -8.09 13.24 4.24
CA PRO A 105 -7.31 12.05 4.00
C PRO A 105 -7.66 11.60 2.58
N GLY A 106 -6.67 11.63 1.69
CA GLY A 106 -6.86 11.07 0.36
C GLY A 106 -7.35 9.63 0.50
N PRO A 107 -7.94 9.03 -0.55
CA PRO A 107 -8.24 7.61 -0.49
C PRO A 107 -6.98 6.87 -0.05
N SER A 108 -7.02 6.29 1.16
CA SER A 108 -5.95 5.41 1.61
C SER A 108 -5.84 4.31 0.56
N PRO A 109 -4.64 4.01 0.02
CA PRO A 109 -4.52 2.95 -0.96
C PRO A 109 -5.07 1.67 -0.33
N THR A 110 -6.25 1.26 -0.77
CA THR A 110 -6.74 -0.08 -0.45
C THR A 110 -5.73 -1.04 -1.06
N PRO A 111 -5.09 -1.91 -0.27
CA PRO A 111 -4.14 -2.87 -0.83
C PRO A 111 -4.86 -3.64 -1.94
N THR A 112 -4.43 -3.41 -3.18
CA THR A 112 -4.96 -4.16 -4.31
C THR A 112 -4.31 -5.53 -4.23
N PRO A 113 -5.08 -6.62 -4.11
CA PRO A 113 -4.49 -7.94 -4.10
C PRO A 113 -3.67 -8.11 -5.39
N PRO A 114 -2.46 -8.66 -5.30
CA PRO A 114 -1.63 -8.91 -6.48
C PRO A 114 -2.38 -9.83 -7.47
N PRO A 115 -2.04 -9.74 -8.77
CA PRO A 115 -2.73 -10.51 -9.79
C PRO A 115 -2.63 -12.02 -9.51
N PRO A 116 -3.68 -12.80 -9.84
CA PRO A 116 -3.64 -14.25 -9.68
C PRO A 116 -2.57 -14.89 -10.56
N TYR A 117 -1.87 -15.90 -10.05
CA TYR A 117 -0.92 -16.68 -10.84
C TYR A 117 -1.63 -17.55 -11.90
N PRO A 118 -0.98 -17.82 -13.05
CA PRO A 118 -1.46 -18.80 -14.00
C PRO A 118 -1.44 -20.22 -13.40
N ALA A 119 -2.15 -21.15 -14.04
CA ALA A 119 -2.20 -22.54 -13.60
C ALA A 119 -0.82 -23.22 -13.79
N PRO A 120 -0.26 -23.90 -12.77
CA PRO A 120 0.90 -24.76 -12.95
C PRO A 120 0.57 -25.90 -13.93
N SER A 121 1.52 -26.30 -14.77
CA SER A 121 1.36 -27.45 -15.68
C SER A 121 1.94 -28.70 -15.02
N PRO A 122 1.14 -29.74 -14.71
CA PRO A 122 1.66 -30.99 -14.18
C PRO A 122 2.55 -31.67 -15.23
N LEU A 123 3.72 -32.16 -14.83
CA LEU A 123 4.73 -32.73 -15.74
C LEU A 123 4.90 -34.23 -15.50
N LEU A 124 5.21 -34.62 -14.25
CA LEU A 124 5.37 -36.01 -13.83
C LEU A 124 4.50 -36.31 -12.61
N PRO A 125 3.99 -37.55 -12.49
CA PRO A 125 4.04 -38.61 -13.49
C PRO A 125 3.24 -38.29 -14.76
N THR A 126 3.50 -39.03 -15.84
CA THR A 126 2.62 -39.02 -17.01
C THR A 126 1.21 -39.44 -16.59
N ASP A 127 0.21 -38.88 -17.24
CA ASP A 127 -1.19 -39.23 -16.94
C ASP A 127 -1.42 -40.73 -17.18
N GLY A 128 -1.99 -41.42 -16.18
CA GLY A 128 -2.19 -42.87 -16.18
C GLY A 128 -0.94 -43.70 -15.88
N ALA A 129 0.16 -43.12 -15.40
CA ALA A 129 1.34 -43.89 -14.99
C ALA A 129 0.97 -44.91 -13.89
N ALA A 130 1.64 -46.06 -13.90
CA ALA A 130 1.45 -47.11 -12.90
C ALA A 130 2.74 -47.31 -12.08
N PHE A 131 2.57 -47.40 -10.77
CA PHE A 131 3.64 -47.63 -9.80
C PHE A 131 3.38 -48.95 -9.07
N ALA A 132 4.37 -49.82 -9.08
CA ALA A 132 4.33 -51.16 -8.51
C ALA A 132 4.83 -51.18 -7.06
N LEU A 133 4.90 -52.38 -6.48
CA LEU A 133 5.32 -52.55 -5.09
C LEU A 133 6.77 -52.11 -4.82
N GLU A 134 7.61 -52.25 -5.83
CA GLU A 134 9.03 -51.86 -5.83
C GLU A 134 9.24 -50.34 -5.89
N ASP A 135 8.22 -49.60 -6.35
CA ASP A 135 8.22 -48.14 -6.37
C ASP A 135 7.86 -47.61 -4.98
N GLY A 136 8.88 -47.47 -4.13
CA GLY A 136 8.71 -47.05 -2.73
C GLY A 136 8.20 -45.62 -2.54
N SER A 137 8.17 -44.77 -3.59
CA SER A 137 7.65 -43.41 -3.52
C SER A 137 7.26 -42.88 -4.90
N VAL A 138 6.21 -42.06 -4.96
CA VAL A 138 5.78 -41.37 -6.19
C VAL A 138 6.19 -39.90 -6.10
N SER A 139 6.98 -39.41 -7.07
CA SER A 139 7.35 -38.00 -7.17
C SER A 139 6.46 -37.26 -8.17
N LEU A 140 5.77 -36.23 -7.69
CA LEU A 140 5.01 -35.27 -8.47
C LEU A 140 5.91 -34.10 -8.86
N GLN A 141 5.81 -33.64 -10.11
CA GLN A 141 6.52 -32.47 -10.62
C GLN A 141 5.61 -31.63 -11.50
N TRP A 142 5.76 -30.31 -11.44
CA TRP A 142 4.97 -29.35 -12.22
C TRP A 142 5.83 -28.18 -12.69
N SER A 143 5.32 -27.39 -13.64
CA SER A 143 5.99 -26.18 -14.10
C SER A 143 5.91 -25.07 -13.03
N SER A 144 7.00 -24.33 -12.87
CA SER A 144 6.98 -23.09 -12.08
C SER A 144 6.02 -22.05 -12.70
N VAL A 145 5.33 -21.28 -11.85
CA VAL A 145 4.53 -20.12 -12.27
C VAL A 145 5.31 -18.80 -12.20
N GLY A 146 6.63 -18.88 -12.01
CA GLY A 146 7.51 -17.76 -11.76
C GLY A 146 7.99 -17.69 -10.31
N LEU A 147 8.45 -16.51 -9.90
CA LEU A 147 8.83 -16.24 -8.52
C LEU A 147 7.55 -16.10 -7.69
N ILE A 148 7.40 -16.97 -6.69
CA ILE A 148 6.35 -16.86 -5.67
C ILE A 148 6.91 -16.10 -4.45
N ASN A 149 6.05 -15.36 -3.75
CA ASN A 149 6.45 -14.59 -2.58
C ASN A 149 6.80 -15.50 -1.39
N ALA A 150 7.51 -14.95 -0.40
CA ALA A 150 7.93 -15.70 0.78
C ALA A 150 6.75 -16.27 1.61
N ASN A 151 5.57 -15.65 1.53
CA ASN A 151 4.34 -16.11 2.16
C ASN A 151 3.42 -16.90 1.21
N GLU A 152 3.96 -17.42 0.10
CA GLU A 152 3.23 -18.20 -0.90
C GLU A 152 3.86 -19.58 -1.08
N ALA A 153 3.03 -20.54 -1.45
CA ALA A 153 3.43 -21.92 -1.70
C ALA A 153 2.60 -22.55 -2.82
N TYR A 154 3.01 -23.71 -3.30
CA TYR A 154 2.15 -24.58 -4.09
C TYR A 154 1.30 -25.40 -3.14
N MET A 155 -0.01 -25.48 -3.37
CA MET A 155 -0.88 -26.47 -2.75
C MET A 155 -0.97 -27.67 -3.69
N VAL A 156 -0.48 -28.82 -3.23
CA VAL A 156 -0.57 -30.10 -3.94
C VAL A 156 -1.66 -30.91 -3.28
N VAL A 157 -2.67 -31.31 -4.04
CA VAL A 157 -3.74 -32.18 -3.55
C VAL A 157 -3.63 -33.52 -4.26
N VAL A 158 -3.60 -34.61 -3.49
CA VAL A 158 -3.64 -35.99 -3.98
C VAL A 158 -4.83 -36.67 -3.32
N GLU A 159 -5.70 -37.26 -4.13
CA GLU A 159 -6.92 -37.94 -3.71
C GLU A 159 -6.88 -39.37 -4.23
N ASP A 160 -6.97 -40.34 -3.34
CA ASP A 160 -7.30 -41.72 -3.72
C ASP A 160 -8.78 -41.75 -4.13
N ILE A 161 -9.10 -42.14 -5.36
CA ILE A 161 -10.49 -42.21 -5.83
C ILE A 161 -11.04 -43.64 -5.85
N THR A 162 -10.26 -44.60 -5.35
CA THR A 162 -10.59 -46.04 -5.33
C THR A 162 -11.05 -46.49 -3.94
N GLU A 163 -10.47 -45.91 -2.88
CA GLU A 163 -10.92 -46.11 -1.50
C GLU A 163 -12.24 -45.33 -1.28
N GLY A 164 -13.32 -46.00 -0.84
CA GLY A 164 -14.72 -45.53 -0.87
C GLY A 164 -15.10 -44.27 -0.06
N GLU A 165 -14.15 -43.55 0.52
CA GLU A 165 -14.30 -42.19 1.08
C GLU A 165 -13.09 -41.30 0.73
N GLY A 166 -12.52 -41.53 -0.46
CA GLY A 166 -11.38 -40.87 -1.07
C GLY A 166 -10.40 -40.15 -0.15
N ARG A 167 -9.43 -40.91 0.36
CA ARG A 167 -8.36 -40.41 1.22
C ARG A 167 -7.63 -39.25 0.51
N LYS A 168 -7.46 -38.11 1.20
CA LYS A 168 -6.79 -36.90 0.66
C LYS A 168 -5.50 -36.59 1.39
N LEU A 169 -4.49 -36.22 0.62
CA LEU A 169 -3.25 -35.62 1.06
C LEU A 169 -3.19 -34.20 0.50
N ILE A 170 -3.02 -33.22 1.37
CA ILE A 170 -2.88 -31.80 0.99
C ILE A 170 -1.59 -31.31 1.59
N GLU A 171 -0.69 -30.84 0.74
CA GLU A 171 0.66 -30.43 1.13
C GLU A 171 1.02 -29.10 0.49
N TYR A 172 1.90 -28.35 1.15
CA TYR A 172 2.24 -26.97 0.78
C TYR A 172 3.72 -26.75 0.44
N PRO A 173 4.29 -27.48 -0.55
CA PRO A 173 5.69 -27.29 -0.93
C PRO A 173 5.96 -25.93 -1.58
N THR A 174 7.17 -25.40 -1.34
CA THR A 174 7.68 -24.22 -2.04
C THR A 174 8.43 -24.57 -3.33
N ASP A 175 8.94 -25.81 -3.42
CA ASP A 175 9.61 -26.35 -4.61
C ASP A 175 8.60 -26.85 -5.66
N THR A 176 9.04 -27.00 -6.91
CA THR A 176 8.23 -27.54 -8.02
C THR A 176 8.23 -29.08 -8.08
N LYS A 177 8.44 -29.73 -6.94
CA LYS A 177 8.47 -31.18 -6.78
C LYS A 177 7.91 -31.54 -5.41
N PHE A 178 7.14 -32.60 -5.34
CA PHE A 178 6.68 -33.20 -4.10
C PHE A 178 6.79 -34.72 -4.17
N THR A 179 7.31 -35.36 -3.13
CA THR A 179 7.34 -36.83 -3.03
C THR A 179 6.23 -37.28 -2.10
N ILE A 180 5.29 -38.07 -2.62
CA ILE A 180 4.20 -38.64 -1.83
C ILE A 180 4.81 -39.56 -0.76
N PRO A 181 4.49 -39.37 0.53
CA PRO A 181 5.00 -40.20 1.60
C PRO A 181 4.47 -41.63 1.47
N GLY A 182 5.32 -42.62 1.79
CA GLY A 182 4.95 -44.03 1.72
C GLY A 182 3.76 -44.42 2.60
N SER A 183 3.44 -43.62 3.63
CA SER A 183 2.25 -43.79 4.47
C SER A 183 0.92 -43.55 3.75
N PHE A 184 0.94 -42.87 2.60
CA PHE A 184 -0.25 -42.60 1.79
C PHE A 184 -0.53 -43.70 0.76
N ARG A 185 0.34 -44.70 0.67
CA ARG A 185 0.20 -45.87 -0.19
C ARG A 185 -1.02 -46.71 0.22
N PRO A 186 -1.66 -47.45 -0.71
CA PRO A 186 -2.73 -48.36 -0.33
C PRO A 186 -2.22 -49.45 0.62
N LEU A 187 -3.08 -49.87 1.54
CA LEU A 187 -2.80 -50.92 2.53
C LEU A 187 -3.28 -52.30 2.08
N ASP A 188 -3.89 -52.39 0.90
CA ASP A 188 -4.31 -53.63 0.28
C ASP A 188 -3.51 -53.92 -0.98
N ASN A 189 -3.64 -55.15 -1.49
CA ASN A 189 -2.93 -55.60 -2.69
C ASN A 189 -3.66 -55.23 -4.00
N LYS A 190 -4.62 -54.30 -3.96
CA LYS A 190 -5.33 -53.84 -5.15
C LYS A 190 -4.69 -52.54 -5.64
N PRO A 191 -4.62 -52.34 -6.97
CA PRO A 191 -4.18 -51.07 -7.52
C PRO A 191 -5.21 -50.00 -7.20
N HIS A 192 -4.77 -48.89 -6.59
CA HIS A 192 -5.60 -47.72 -6.38
C HIS A 192 -5.26 -46.64 -7.40
N VAL A 193 -6.30 -45.99 -7.93
CA VAL A 193 -6.19 -44.80 -8.77
C VAL A 193 -6.18 -43.57 -7.87
N TYR A 194 -5.15 -42.75 -8.07
CA TYR A 194 -4.99 -41.45 -7.44
C TYR A 194 -5.18 -40.35 -8.46
N ARG A 195 -5.88 -39.29 -8.07
CA ARG A 195 -6.01 -38.04 -8.81
C ARG A 195 -5.26 -36.94 -8.08
N TRP A 196 -4.53 -36.11 -8.80
CA TRP A 196 -3.82 -34.98 -8.22
C TRP A 196 -3.86 -33.73 -9.08
N TRP A 197 -3.70 -32.58 -8.43
CA TRP A 197 -3.61 -31.27 -9.05
C TRP A 197 -2.81 -30.31 -8.16
N VAL A 198 -2.39 -29.19 -8.74
CA VAL A 198 -1.58 -28.17 -8.07
C VAL A 198 -2.18 -26.79 -8.31
N SER A 199 -2.13 -25.94 -7.30
CA SER A 199 -2.43 -24.50 -7.43
C SER A 199 -1.47 -23.70 -6.57
N THR A 200 -1.39 -22.39 -6.79
CA THR A 200 -0.68 -21.50 -5.87
C THR A 200 -1.60 -20.99 -4.78
N VAL A 201 -1.08 -20.91 -3.55
CA VAL A 201 -1.78 -20.37 -2.39
C VAL A 201 -0.94 -19.31 -1.70
N ARG A 202 -1.61 -18.39 -1.00
CA ARG A 202 -0.99 -17.37 -0.17
C ARG A 202 -1.42 -17.55 1.27
N GLN A 203 -0.45 -17.49 2.18
CA GLN A 203 -0.72 -17.44 3.61
C GLN A 203 -1.28 -16.05 3.94
N VAL A 204 -2.51 -16.02 4.44
CA VAL A 204 -3.21 -14.78 4.81
C VAL A 204 -3.31 -14.59 6.31
N ASP A 205 -3.25 -15.68 7.08
CA ASP A 205 -3.33 -15.66 8.53
C ASP A 205 -2.62 -16.88 9.14
N VAL A 206 -2.61 -16.94 10.46
CA VAL A 206 -2.22 -18.10 11.26
C VAL A 206 -3.36 -18.40 12.21
N ASP A 207 -3.81 -19.66 12.24
CA ASP A 207 -4.87 -20.07 13.14
C ASP A 207 -4.41 -20.03 14.62
N LYS A 208 -5.37 -20.20 15.52
CA LYS A 208 -5.14 -20.24 16.98
C LYS A 208 -4.16 -21.33 17.43
N ASP A 209 -3.93 -22.35 16.61
CA ASP A 209 -3.05 -23.48 16.89
C ASP A 209 -1.66 -23.30 16.24
N GLY A 210 -1.43 -22.18 15.54
CA GLY A 210 -0.16 -21.84 14.89
C GLY A 210 -0.04 -22.33 13.44
N ASN A 211 -1.10 -22.89 12.86
CA ASN A 211 -1.06 -23.38 11.48
C ASN A 211 -1.35 -22.26 10.47
N PRO A 212 -0.68 -22.26 9.32
CA PRO A 212 -0.93 -21.27 8.27
C PRO A 212 -2.35 -21.42 7.70
N VAL A 213 -3.05 -20.29 7.57
CA VAL A 213 -4.33 -20.20 6.84
C VAL A 213 -4.01 -19.76 5.41
N TRP A 214 -4.36 -20.62 4.46
CA TRP A 214 -4.07 -20.45 3.04
C TRP A 214 -5.31 -19.99 2.27
N GLU A 215 -5.14 -19.01 1.40
CA GLU A 215 -6.12 -18.60 0.39
C GLU A 215 -5.59 -18.88 -1.02
N SER A 216 -6.50 -19.03 -1.98
CA SER A 216 -6.13 -19.21 -3.38
C SER A 216 -5.42 -17.96 -3.92
N ALA A 217 -4.24 -18.17 -4.50
CA ALA A 217 -3.44 -17.10 -5.12
C ALA A 217 -3.34 -17.24 -6.65
N GLY A 218 -3.97 -18.25 -7.25
CA GLY A 218 -3.88 -18.49 -8.69
C GLY A 218 -4.84 -19.57 -9.19
N ALA A 219 -4.74 -19.85 -10.49
CA ALA A 219 -5.56 -20.88 -11.13
C ALA A 219 -5.11 -22.30 -10.73
N ILE A 220 -6.08 -23.22 -10.74
CA ILE A 220 -5.85 -24.64 -10.49
C ILE A 220 -5.35 -25.29 -11.79
N SER A 221 -4.38 -26.20 -11.67
CA SER A 221 -3.88 -27.00 -12.79
C SER A 221 -4.94 -27.92 -13.38
N ASP A 222 -4.67 -28.46 -14.57
CA ASP A 222 -5.31 -29.69 -15.01
C ASP A 222 -5.06 -30.80 -13.99
N THR A 223 -6.01 -31.73 -13.87
CA THR A 223 -5.86 -32.91 -13.01
C THR A 223 -5.11 -34.00 -13.75
N ARG A 224 -4.25 -34.73 -13.04
CA ARG A 224 -3.64 -35.97 -13.54
C ARG A 224 -3.99 -37.16 -12.67
N VAL A 225 -3.95 -38.34 -13.25
CA VAL A 225 -4.13 -39.60 -12.54
C VAL A 225 -2.90 -40.48 -12.63
N PHE A 226 -2.71 -41.31 -11.60
CA PHE A 226 -1.77 -42.42 -11.63
C PHE A 226 -2.33 -43.58 -10.81
N THR A 227 -1.77 -44.77 -10.98
CA THR A 227 -2.12 -45.96 -10.22
C THR A 227 -0.95 -46.36 -9.32
N TRP A 228 -1.22 -46.73 -8.08
CA TRP A 228 -0.20 -47.24 -7.17
C TRP A 228 -0.71 -48.49 -6.45
N SER A 229 0.10 -49.54 -6.46
CA SER A 229 -0.23 -50.81 -5.80
C SER A 229 0.32 -50.85 -4.37
N GLY A 230 -0.56 -51.16 -3.42
CA GLY A 230 -0.24 -51.34 -2.01
C GLY A 230 0.29 -52.72 -1.66
N GLU A 231 0.87 -52.82 -0.48
CA GLU A 231 1.32 -54.09 0.11
C GLU A 231 0.22 -54.64 1.00
N ALA A 232 -0.07 -55.95 0.91
CA ALA A 232 -1.02 -56.58 1.82
C ALA A 232 -0.51 -56.48 3.27
N ALA A 233 -1.35 -56.03 4.20
CA ALA A 233 -1.03 -56.12 5.62
C ALA A 233 -0.62 -57.57 5.98
N PRO A 234 0.47 -57.78 6.75
CA PRO A 234 0.88 -59.12 7.13
C PRO A 234 -0.27 -59.78 7.91
N GLU A 235 -0.67 -60.98 7.48
CA GLU A 235 -1.58 -61.83 8.25
C GLU A 235 -1.03 -61.94 9.67
N SER A 236 -1.78 -61.46 10.66
CA SER A 236 -1.44 -61.68 12.06
C SER A 236 -1.49 -63.19 12.30
N THR A 237 -0.34 -63.84 12.36
CA THR A 237 -0.24 -65.24 12.76
C THR A 237 -0.89 -65.37 14.15
N PRO A 238 -1.94 -66.19 14.31
CA PRO A 238 -2.51 -66.41 15.64
C PRO A 238 -1.43 -67.06 16.52
N THR A 239 -1.10 -66.42 17.63
CA THR A 239 -0.21 -66.97 18.66
C THR A 239 -0.81 -68.30 19.15
N PRO A 240 -0.03 -69.40 19.18
CA PRO A 240 -0.53 -70.74 19.54
C PRO A 240 -0.95 -70.86 21.00
#